data_AF-A0A369UH78-F1
#
_entry.id   AF-A0A369UH78-F1
#
_cell.length_a   1.000
_cell.length_b   1.000
_cell.length_c   1.000
_cell.angle_alpha   90.00
_cell.angle_beta   90.00
_cell.angle_gamma   90.00
#
_symmetry.space_group_name_H-M   'P 1'
#
loop_
_entity.id
_entity.type
_entity.pdbx_description
1 polymer ?
#
loop_
_entity_poly.entity_id
_entity_poly.type
_entity_poly.pdbx_seq_one_letter_code
_entity_poly.pdbx_strand_id
1 'polypeptide(L)'
;MSTRLKINIAFATVEKYEHVFDMDDQLSKRFKRKIKIPLWEESQDFRDFLSGLESYLPFPARSYLDRQEMVRWLLLHGGGNTDAIVTLVRLAAMWALDRGAGFVAKDDFETAREASLPPPIAIRGAAA
;
A
#
# COMPACT_ATOMS: atom_id res chain seq x y z
N MET A 1 -30.91 -7.38 -35.08
CA MET A 1 -29.84 -6.70 -34.32
C MET A 1 -29.96 -7.08 -32.86
N SER A 2 -29.03 -7.87 -32.32
CA SER A 2 -28.94 -8.14 -30.88
C SER A 2 -27.47 -8.30 -30.54
N THR A 3 -26.83 -7.24 -30.07
CA THR A 3 -25.41 -7.26 -29.71
C THR A 3 -25.22 -8.14 -28.49
N ARG A 4 -24.58 -9.30 -28.70
CA ARG A 4 -24.25 -10.29 -27.67
C ARG A 4 -23.00 -9.84 -26.90
N LEU A 5 -23.07 -8.69 -26.26
CA LEU A 5 -21.97 -8.16 -25.44
C LEU A 5 -21.80 -9.03 -24.20
N LYS A 6 -20.74 -9.84 -24.17
CA LYS A 6 -20.31 -10.58 -22.99
C LYS A 6 -19.45 -9.64 -22.14
N ILE A 7 -20.07 -9.02 -21.14
CA ILE A 7 -19.36 -8.16 -20.18
C ILE A 7 -18.95 -9.03 -19.00
N ASN A 8 -17.62 -9.16 -18.80
CA ASN A 8 -17.06 -9.77 -17.60
C ASN A 8 -16.90 -8.68 -16.55
N ILE A 9 -17.50 -8.88 -15.38
CA ILE A 9 -17.43 -7.93 -14.26
C ILE A 9 -16.69 -8.61 -13.12
N ALA A 10 -15.74 -7.90 -12.51
CA ALA A 10 -15.08 -8.30 -11.28
C ALA A 10 -15.50 -7.35 -10.16
N PHE A 11 -15.78 -7.90 -8.98
CA PHE A 11 -16.10 -7.14 -7.77
C PHE A 11 -14.99 -7.33 -6.74
N ALA A 12 -14.57 -6.24 -6.10
CA ALA A 12 -13.67 -6.26 -4.95
C ALA A 12 -14.42 -5.73 -3.74
N THR A 13 -14.37 -6.47 -2.63
CA THR A 13 -15.06 -6.13 -1.39
C THR A 13 -14.24 -6.59 -0.19
N VAL A 14 -14.61 -6.16 1.00
CA VAL A 14 -14.11 -6.72 2.26
C VAL A 14 -14.82 -8.04 2.59
N GLU A 15 -14.13 -8.92 3.33
CA GLU A 15 -14.62 -10.27 3.67
C GLU A 15 -16.00 -10.27 4.35
N LYS A 16 -16.32 -9.22 5.13
CA LYS A 16 -17.60 -9.15 5.85
C LYS A 16 -18.82 -9.25 4.93
N TYR A 17 -18.70 -8.93 3.64
CA TYR A 17 -19.80 -9.00 2.68
C TYR A 17 -19.85 -10.31 1.89
N GLU A 18 -19.00 -11.29 2.22
CA GLU A 18 -18.98 -12.59 1.56
C GLU A 18 -20.36 -13.28 1.56
N HIS A 19 -21.08 -13.16 2.68
CA HIS A 19 -22.42 -13.72 2.87
C HIS A 19 -23.49 -13.07 1.96
N VAL A 20 -23.33 -11.79 1.57
CA VAL A 20 -24.29 -11.09 0.71
C VAL A 20 -24.35 -11.73 -0.67
N PHE A 21 -23.20 -12.21 -1.18
CA PHE A 21 -23.14 -12.92 -2.46
C PHE A 21 -23.80 -14.29 -2.41
N ASP A 22 -23.88 -14.91 -1.22
CA ASP A 22 -24.49 -16.22 -1.04
C ASP A 22 -26.01 -16.14 -0.83
N MET A 23 -26.51 -15.01 -0.30
CA MET A 23 -27.93 -14.79 -0.09
C MET A 23 -28.71 -14.49 -1.39
N ASP A 24 -28.03 -14.04 -2.45
CA ASP A 24 -28.64 -13.74 -3.74
C ASP A 24 -28.32 -14.82 -4.78
N ASP A 25 -29.35 -15.48 -5.28
CA ASP A 25 -29.28 -16.58 -6.25
C ASP A 25 -28.72 -16.16 -7.63
N GLN A 26 -28.87 -14.90 -8.03
CA GLN A 26 -28.33 -14.36 -9.28
C GLN A 26 -26.83 -14.07 -9.14
N LEU A 27 -26.42 -13.58 -7.97
CA LEU A 27 -25.01 -13.30 -7.68
C LEU A 27 -24.22 -14.60 -7.44
N SER A 28 -24.74 -15.52 -6.63
CA SER A 28 -24.05 -16.78 -6.30
C SER A 28 -23.76 -17.64 -7.53
N LYS A 29 -24.68 -17.67 -8.52
CA LYS A 29 -24.50 -18.40 -9.79
C LYS A 29 -23.46 -17.76 -10.71
N ARG A 30 -23.26 -16.44 -10.62
CA ARG A 30 -22.32 -15.67 -11.45
C ARG A 30 -20.92 -15.58 -10.83
N PHE A 31 -20.83 -15.40 -9.52
CA PHE A 31 -19.59 -15.17 -8.78
C PHE A 31 -19.11 -16.42 -8.03
N LYS A 32 -18.91 -17.51 -8.78
CA LYS A 32 -18.47 -18.79 -8.22
C LYS A 32 -17.05 -18.77 -7.65
N ARG A 33 -16.20 -17.87 -8.16
CA ARG A 33 -14.79 -17.77 -7.75
C ARG A 33 -14.62 -16.58 -6.83
N LYS A 34 -14.57 -16.84 -5.54
CA LYS A 34 -14.17 -15.85 -4.52
C LYS A 34 -12.67 -16.01 -4.29
N ILE A 35 -11.92 -14.93 -4.49
CA ILE A 35 -10.47 -14.91 -4.24
C ILE A 35 -10.23 -14.00 -3.05
N LYS A 36 -9.62 -14.55 -2.00
CA LYS A 36 -9.19 -13.78 -0.84
C LYS A 36 -7.76 -13.33 -1.07
N ILE A 37 -7.52 -12.04 -0.93
CA ILE A 37 -6.18 -11.47 -0.96
C ILE A 37 -5.68 -11.56 0.49
N PRO A 38 -4.66 -12.39 0.78
CA PRO A 38 -4.13 -12.49 2.13
C PRO A 38 -3.46 -11.17 2.54
N LEU A 39 -3.38 -10.96 3.85
CA LEU A 39 -2.51 -9.92 4.40
C LEU A 39 -1.05 -10.30 4.13
N TRP A 40 -0.19 -9.29 4.02
CA TRP A 40 1.24 -9.50 3.93
C TRP A 40 1.78 -10.12 5.22
N GLU A 41 2.74 -11.02 5.04
CA GLU A 41 3.50 -11.68 6.10
C GLU A 41 5.00 -11.55 5.81
N GLU A 42 5.85 -11.90 6.78
CA GLU A 42 7.32 -11.89 6.59
C GLU A 42 7.70 -12.97 5.58
N SER A 43 7.77 -12.58 4.30
CA SER A 43 7.94 -13.45 3.14
C SER A 43 8.85 -12.80 2.10
N GLN A 44 9.35 -13.59 1.15
CA GLN A 44 10.13 -13.04 0.03
C GLN A 44 9.27 -12.17 -0.87
N ASP A 45 8.02 -12.56 -1.14
CA ASP A 45 7.08 -11.78 -1.95
C ASP A 45 6.84 -10.37 -1.37
N PHE A 46 6.75 -10.26 -0.03
CA PHE A 46 6.62 -8.96 0.61
C PHE A 46 7.90 -8.12 0.50
N ARG A 47 9.08 -8.74 0.60
CA ARG A 47 10.37 -8.06 0.38
C ARG A 47 10.49 -7.53 -1.04
N ASP A 48 10.07 -8.33 -2.02
CA ASP A 48 10.07 -7.97 -3.43
C ASP A 48 9.07 -6.84 -3.70
N PHE A 49 7.89 -6.87 -3.08
CA PHE A 49 6.94 -5.76 -3.10
C PHE A 49 7.54 -4.47 -2.54
N LEU A 50 8.23 -4.52 -1.39
CA LEU A 50 8.87 -3.34 -0.79
C LEU A 50 10.03 -2.80 -1.64
N SER A 51 10.83 -3.68 -2.24
CA SER A 51 11.90 -3.29 -3.18
C SER A 51 11.33 -2.63 -4.43
N GLY A 52 10.22 -3.17 -4.96
CA GLY A 52 9.48 -2.58 -6.05
C GLY A 52 8.90 -1.22 -5.67
N LEU A 53 8.26 -1.10 -4.51
CA LEU A 53 7.71 0.16 -4.00
C LEU A 53 8.79 1.23 -3.82
N GLU A 54 9.94 0.84 -3.29
CA GLU A 54 11.12 1.70 -3.13
C GLU A 54 11.62 2.27 -4.47
N SER A 55 11.55 1.50 -5.56
CA SER A 55 11.99 1.97 -6.88
C SER A 55 11.17 3.14 -7.45
N TYR A 56 9.96 3.36 -6.91
CA TYR A 56 9.11 4.50 -7.28
C TYR A 56 9.32 5.73 -6.40
N LEU A 57 10.16 5.65 -5.36
CA LEU A 57 10.43 6.80 -4.50
C LEU A 57 11.41 7.77 -5.18
N PRO A 58 11.21 9.10 -5.03
CA PRO A 58 12.02 10.11 -5.70
C PRO A 58 13.36 10.36 -4.98
N PHE A 59 14.05 9.30 -4.56
CA PHE A 59 15.29 9.38 -3.80
C PHE A 59 16.49 8.89 -4.61
N PRO A 60 17.64 9.60 -4.56
CA PRO A 60 18.86 9.17 -5.25
C PRO A 60 19.52 7.95 -4.62
N ALA A 61 19.30 7.70 -3.32
CA ALA A 61 19.88 6.57 -2.61
C ALA A 61 18.79 5.58 -2.15
N ARG A 62 19.19 4.31 -2.07
CA ARG A 62 18.32 3.24 -1.59
C ARG A 62 18.02 3.43 -0.10
N SER A 63 16.75 3.35 0.26
CA SER A 63 16.23 3.41 1.64
C SER A 63 16.28 2.04 2.34
N TYR A 64 16.51 0.97 1.58
CA TYR A 64 16.52 -0.43 1.98
C TYR A 64 15.23 -0.74 2.75
N LEU A 65 14.08 -0.76 2.07
CA LEU A 65 12.82 -1.14 2.72
C LEU A 65 12.69 -2.67 2.90
N ASP A 66 13.42 -3.43 2.08
CA ASP A 66 13.43 -4.90 2.02
C ASP A 66 14.30 -5.59 3.10
N ARG A 67 15.12 -4.83 3.84
CA ARG A 67 15.89 -5.36 4.98
C ARG A 67 14.96 -5.82 6.10
N GLN A 68 15.38 -6.89 6.78
CA GLN A 68 14.57 -7.60 7.78
C GLN A 68 13.99 -6.70 8.88
N GLU A 69 14.76 -5.72 9.35
CA GLU A 69 14.27 -4.76 10.35
C GLU A 69 13.06 -3.97 9.85
N MET A 70 13.16 -3.38 8.65
CA MET A 70 12.09 -2.57 8.07
C MET A 70 10.88 -3.41 7.68
N VAL A 71 11.10 -4.62 7.16
CA VAL A 71 10.03 -5.58 6.87
C VAL A 71 9.19 -5.86 8.12
N ARG A 72 9.84 -6.22 9.23
CA ARG A 72 9.15 -6.50 10.49
C ARG A 72 8.45 -5.27 11.04
N TRP A 73 9.10 -4.11 10.95
CA TRP A 73 8.53 -2.84 11.40
C TRP A 73 7.26 -2.49 10.61
N LEU A 74 7.29 -2.60 9.28
CA LEU A 74 6.16 -2.30 8.39
C LEU A 74 5.02 -3.29 8.55
N LEU A 75 5.30 -4.58 8.76
CA LEU A 75 4.27 -5.57 9.05
C LEU A 75 3.58 -5.30 10.40
N LEU A 76 4.37 -4.98 11.43
CA LEU A 76 3.86 -4.69 12.77
C LEU A 76 2.93 -3.48 12.77
N HIS A 77 3.32 -2.41 12.07
CA HIS A 77 2.57 -1.14 12.09
C HIS A 77 1.50 -1.03 10.98
N GLY A 78 1.69 -1.73 9.87
CA GLY A 78 0.73 -1.78 8.76
C GLY A 78 -0.28 -2.92 8.84
N GLY A 79 -0.11 -3.86 9.79
CA GLY A 79 -1.00 -5.02 9.97
C GLY A 79 -1.06 -5.92 8.73
N GLY A 80 -0.01 -5.93 7.92
CA GLY A 80 0.01 -6.64 6.64
C GLY A 80 -0.93 -6.07 5.56
N ASN A 81 -1.58 -4.93 5.80
CA ASN A 81 -2.47 -4.32 4.81
C ASN A 81 -1.67 -3.47 3.80
N THR A 82 -1.85 -3.73 2.51
CA THR A 82 -1.14 -3.00 1.44
C THR A 82 -1.36 -1.49 1.52
N ASP A 83 -2.60 -1.03 1.73
CA ASP A 83 -2.92 0.40 1.79
C ASP A 83 -2.25 1.09 2.98
N ALA A 84 -2.30 0.45 4.16
CA ALA A 84 -1.64 0.97 5.36
C ALA A 84 -0.11 1.05 5.19
N ILE A 85 0.51 0.00 4.63
CA ILE A 85 1.95 -0.04 4.37
C ILE A 85 2.35 1.04 3.35
N VAL A 86 1.64 1.16 2.23
CA VAL A 86 1.92 2.17 1.20
C VAL A 86 1.73 3.59 1.76
N THR A 87 0.70 3.81 2.57
CA THR A 87 0.45 5.10 3.22
C THR A 87 1.58 5.46 4.18
N LEU A 88 2.03 4.53 5.01
CA LEU A 88 3.18 4.74 5.91
C LEU A 88 4.45 5.08 5.13
N VAL A 89 4.76 4.34 4.06
CA VAL A 89 5.94 4.60 3.22
C VAL A 89 5.84 5.97 2.55
N ARG A 90 4.67 6.36 2.05
CA ARG A 90 4.45 7.68 1.45
C ARG A 90 4.64 8.80 2.46
N LEU A 91 4.06 8.69 3.65
CA LEU A 91 4.21 9.70 4.70
C LEU A 91 5.68 9.82 5.13
N ALA A 92 6.36 8.71 5.36
CA ALA A 92 7.79 8.70 5.69
C ALA A 92 8.63 9.34 4.56
N ALA A 93 8.32 9.05 3.29
CA ALA A 93 8.97 9.71 2.16
C ALA A 93 8.73 11.22 2.14
N MET A 94 7.54 11.70 2.49
CA MET A 94 7.28 13.14 2.59
C MET A 94 8.11 13.79 3.70
N TRP A 95 8.22 13.17 4.86
CA TRP A 95 9.09 13.66 5.95
C TRP A 95 10.56 13.64 5.56
N ALA A 96 11.00 12.60 4.85
CA ALA A 96 12.36 12.54 4.29
C ALA A 96 12.63 13.66 3.26
N LEU A 97 11.65 14.01 2.43
CA LEU A 97 11.76 15.12 1.48
C LEU A 97 11.79 16.48 2.20
N ASP A 98 10.97 16.67 3.22
CA ASP A 98 10.94 17.91 4.01
C ASP A 98 12.29 18.20 4.69
N ARG A 99 12.97 17.16 5.19
CA ARG A 99 14.34 17.28 5.73
C ARG A 99 15.44 17.39 4.66
N GLY A 100 15.10 17.33 3.36
CA GLY A 100 16.07 17.38 2.26
C GLY A 100 16.93 16.12 2.12
N ALA A 101 16.40 14.96 2.48
CA ALA A 101 17.12 13.69 2.44
C ALA A 101 17.28 13.09 1.05
N GLY A 102 18.35 12.31 0.87
CA GLY A 102 18.53 11.46 -0.29
C GLY A 102 17.95 10.04 -0.18
N PHE A 103 17.32 9.67 0.95
CA PHE A 103 16.73 8.36 1.23
C PHE A 103 15.77 8.45 2.43
N VAL A 104 14.90 7.47 2.62
CA VAL A 104 14.01 7.36 3.80
C VAL A 104 14.70 6.62 4.93
N ALA A 105 14.81 7.26 6.09
CA ALA A 105 15.37 6.71 7.32
C ALA A 105 14.24 6.18 8.23
N LYS A 106 14.59 5.35 9.21
CA LYS A 106 13.64 4.82 10.18
C LYS A 106 12.93 5.93 10.97
N ASP A 107 13.64 6.98 11.33
CA ASP A 107 13.09 8.13 12.07
C ASP A 107 11.96 8.83 11.30
N ASP A 108 12.00 8.82 9.96
CA ASP A 108 10.92 9.38 9.12
C ASP A 108 9.64 8.55 9.25
N PHE A 109 9.76 7.22 9.43
CA PHE A 109 8.63 6.34 9.67
C PHE A 109 8.04 6.52 11.07
N GLU A 110 8.89 6.74 12.07
CA GLU A 110 8.44 7.03 13.44
C GLU A 110 7.69 8.37 13.48
N THR A 111 8.25 9.40 12.85
CA THR A 111 7.62 10.72 12.71
C THR A 111 6.29 10.64 11.96
N ALA A 112 6.25 9.93 10.83
CA ALA A 112 5.04 9.71 10.05
C ALA A 112 3.92 9.06 10.86
N ARG A 113 4.29 8.11 11.75
CA ARG A 113 3.34 7.42 12.61
C ARG A 113 2.78 8.33 13.70
N GLU A 114 3.64 9.12 14.34
CA GLU A 114 3.25 10.04 15.42
C GLU A 114 2.42 11.20 14.91
N ALA A 115 2.84 11.82 13.81
CA ALA A 115 2.14 12.95 13.22
C ALA A 115 0.81 12.53 12.57
N SER A 116 0.73 11.30 12.02
CA SER A 116 -0.39 10.76 11.24
C SER A 116 -0.84 11.68 10.07
N LEU A 117 -0.03 12.69 9.76
CA LEU A 117 -0.31 13.75 8.80
C LEU A 117 0.97 14.00 7.99
N PRO A 118 0.83 14.42 6.72
CA PRO A 118 1.98 14.84 5.94
C PRO A 118 2.63 16.07 6.59
N PRO A 119 3.95 16.26 6.42
CA PRO A 119 4.60 17.49 6.85
C PRO A 119 3.91 18.70 6.19
N PRO A 120 3.85 19.86 6.88
CA PRO A 120 3.39 21.09 6.26
C PRO A 120 4.33 21.42 5.10
N ILE A 121 3.91 21.13 3.87
CA ILE A 121 4.73 21.31 2.66
C ILE A 121 5.09 22.80 2.56
N ALA A 122 6.28 23.15 3.00
CA ALA A 122 6.87 24.43 2.64
C ALA A 122 7.27 24.29 1.17
N ILE A 123 6.55 24.97 0.28
CA ILE A 123 6.97 25.10 -1.13
C ILE A 123 8.31 25.88 -1.11
N ARG A 124 9.42 25.17 -0.93
CA ARG A 124 10.76 25.71 -1.07
C ARG A 124 11.11 25.70 -2.55
N GLY A 125 10.56 26.67 -3.27
CA GLY A 125 10.72 26.77 -4.72
C GLY A 125 9.89 27.89 -5.35
N ALA A 126 10.01 29.11 -4.84
CA ALA A 126 9.56 30.33 -5.52
C ALA A 126 10.57 31.47 -5.28
N ALA A 127 11.84 31.22 -5.60
CA ALA A 127 12.86 32.25 -5.69
C ALA A 127 14.07 31.73 -6.50
N ALA A 128 13.98 31.84 -7.82
CA ALA A 128 15.11 32.01 -8.73
C ALA A 128 14.56 32.45 -10.10
#